data_AF-A0AAW3DHU4-F1
#
_entry.id   AF-A0AAW3DHU4-F1
#
_cell.length_a   1.000
_cell.length_b   1.000
_cell.length_c   1.000
_cell.angle_alpha   90.00
_cell.angle_beta   90.00
_cell.angle_gamma   90.00
#
_symmetry.space_group_name_H-M   'P 1'
#
loop_
_entity.id
_entity.type
_entity.pdbx_description
1 polymer ?
#
loop_
_entity_poly.entity_id
_entity_poly.type
_entity_poly.pdbx_seq_one_letter_code
_entity_poly.pdbx_strand_id
1 'polypeptide(L)'
;LTFMGINRIEVEEDDSDFQSGYLPSNAWHKLGEETEKYFRRAPSFHYMLGSFKSDPPVPRQRIERQKKTAGREEKRAMPAQLKKMEESHQEATEKEVERILGILQTHFRNDSDTPISFFDFVIDPHSFARTVENMFHVSFLIRDGLARLRLDDDKLPVIEPVKDKEGKEEGREDERSAGARNQVVISLNYQEWQ
;
A
#
# COMPACT_ATOMS: atom_id res chain seq x y z
N LEU A 1 -4.56 42.01 6.49
CA LEU A 1 -5.69 41.04 6.64
C LEU A 1 -5.16 39.79 7.32
N THR A 2 -5.43 39.61 8.61
CA THR A 2 -4.97 38.45 9.38
C THR A 2 -6.06 37.38 9.41
N PHE A 3 -6.31 36.73 8.27
CA PHE A 3 -7.23 35.58 8.24
C PHE A 3 -6.51 34.37 8.87
N MET A 4 -7.11 33.75 9.89
CA MET A 4 -6.54 32.72 10.77
C MET A 4 -5.62 33.17 11.92
N GLY A 5 -5.46 34.47 12.18
CA GLY A 5 -4.72 34.93 13.36
C GLY A 5 -3.22 34.61 13.32
N ILE A 6 -2.65 34.42 12.12
CA ILE A 6 -1.20 34.37 11.92
C ILE A 6 -0.67 35.78 12.16
N ASN A 7 -0.28 36.08 13.41
CA ASN A 7 0.46 37.29 13.74
C ASN A 7 1.88 37.15 13.18
N ARG A 8 2.04 37.48 11.89
CA ARG A 8 3.36 37.74 11.32
C ARG A 8 3.57 39.23 11.40
N ILE A 9 4.12 39.73 12.51
CA ILE A 9 4.84 41.01 12.66
C ILE A 9 5.27 41.11 14.14
N GLU A 10 6.55 41.44 14.37
CA GLU A 10 7.26 41.66 15.66
C GLU A 10 7.66 40.35 16.37
N VAL A 11 8.92 39.98 16.62
CA VAL A 11 10.14 40.73 17.00
C VAL A 11 11.40 39.88 16.74
N GLU A 12 12.47 40.57 16.33
CA GLU A 12 13.94 40.33 16.45
C GLU A 12 14.60 39.02 15.98
N GLU A 13 15.76 39.23 15.38
CA GLU A 13 16.78 38.26 14.94
C GLU A 13 17.21 37.37 16.10
N ASP A 14 16.86 36.09 16.06
CA ASP A 14 17.66 35.05 16.72
C ASP A 14 17.60 33.76 15.89
N ASP A 15 18.77 33.30 15.47
CA ASP A 15 19.01 32.15 14.60
C ASP A 15 18.66 30.85 15.34
N SER A 16 17.41 30.41 15.25
CA SER A 16 17.05 29.00 15.50
C SER A 16 15.91 28.56 14.59
N ASP A 17 16.20 27.55 13.77
CA ASP A 17 15.28 26.94 12.83
C ASP A 17 14.00 26.44 13.51
N PHE A 18 12.87 26.64 12.81
CA PHE A 18 11.50 26.21 13.15
C PHE A 18 10.67 27.12 14.07
N GLN A 19 10.48 28.39 13.69
CA GLN A 19 9.28 29.13 14.09
C GLN A 19 8.03 28.57 13.38
N SER A 20 7.47 27.49 13.93
CA SER A 20 6.12 27.04 13.60
C SER A 20 5.14 28.11 14.04
N GLY A 21 4.52 28.81 13.08
CA GLY A 21 3.45 29.75 13.37
C GLY A 21 2.30 29.01 14.06
N TYR A 22 2.01 29.35 15.32
CA TYR A 22 0.91 28.73 16.07
C TYR A 22 -0.43 29.11 15.44
N LEU A 23 -1.15 28.11 14.89
CA LEU A 23 -2.54 28.28 14.51
C LEU A 23 -3.41 28.30 15.77
N PRO A 24 -4.26 29.32 15.97
CA PRO A 24 -5.26 29.30 17.03
C PRO A 24 -6.13 28.05 16.95
N SER A 25 -6.59 27.52 18.09
CA SER A 25 -7.41 26.31 18.15
C SER A 25 -8.69 26.37 17.28
N ASN A 26 -9.17 27.55 16.91
CA ASN A 26 -10.34 27.78 16.06
C ASN A 26 -10.03 28.16 14.61
N ALA A 27 -8.76 28.10 14.18
CA ALA A 27 -8.36 28.48 12.82
C ALA A 27 -9.07 27.62 11.75
N TRP A 28 -9.13 26.30 11.97
CA TRP A 28 -9.80 25.37 11.07
C TRP A 28 -11.31 25.59 10.99
N HIS A 29 -11.93 26.01 12.10
CA HIS A 29 -13.35 26.33 12.11
C HIS A 29 -13.65 27.59 11.28
N LYS A 30 -12.84 28.65 11.45
CA LYS A 30 -12.95 29.88 10.65
C LYS A 30 -12.71 29.63 9.16
N LEU A 31 -11.73 28.77 8.84
CA LEU A 31 -11.49 28.35 7.46
C LEU A 31 -12.71 27.60 6.88
N GLY A 32 -13.28 26.67 7.65
CA GLY A 32 -14.46 25.92 7.24
C GLY A 32 -15.66 26.82 6.94
N GLU A 33 -15.97 27.75 7.85
CA GLU A 33 -17.07 28.71 7.71
C GLU A 33 -16.89 29.61 6.47
N GLU A 34 -15.67 30.11 6.23
CA GLU A 34 -15.40 30.98 5.09
C GLU A 34 -15.44 30.23 3.75
N THR A 35 -15.05 28.95 3.75
CA THR A 35 -15.00 28.13 2.52
C THR A 35 -16.33 27.47 2.19
N GLU A 36 -17.24 27.31 3.16
CA GLU A 36 -18.56 26.66 2.99
C GLU A 36 -19.34 27.23 1.80
N LYS A 37 -19.32 28.55 1.60
CA LYS A 37 -20.02 29.23 0.50
C LYS A 37 -19.53 28.86 -0.90
N TYR A 38 -18.33 28.29 -1.03
CA TYR A 38 -17.76 27.86 -2.30
C TYR A 38 -17.96 26.37 -2.58
N PHE A 39 -18.38 25.59 -1.57
CA PHE A 39 -18.68 24.17 -1.75
C PHE A 39 -20.15 23.96 -2.10
N ARG A 40 -20.40 23.29 -3.22
CA ARG A 40 -21.73 22.78 -3.55
C ARG A 40 -21.93 21.45 -2.84
N ARG A 41 -22.69 21.45 -1.75
CA ARG A 41 -23.05 20.22 -1.04
C ARG A 41 -23.82 19.28 -1.99
N ALA A 42 -23.35 18.04 -2.12
CA ALA A 42 -24.04 17.05 -2.93
C ALA A 42 -25.44 16.75 -2.33
N PRO A 43 -26.49 16.58 -3.16
CA PRO A 43 -27.79 16.14 -2.66
C PRO A 43 -27.64 14.79 -1.95
N SER A 44 -28.16 14.68 -0.73
CA SER A 44 -28.29 13.37 -0.08
C SER A 44 -29.38 12.58 -0.81
N PHE A 45 -29.01 11.49 -1.47
CA PHE A 45 -29.98 10.57 -2.05
C PHE A 45 -30.59 9.70 -0.94
N HIS A 46 -31.90 9.79 -0.76
CA HIS A 46 -32.67 8.81 0.02
C HIS A 46 -32.91 7.59 -0.87
N TYR A 47 -32.46 6.40 -0.46
CA TYR A 47 -32.65 5.15 -1.20
C TYR A 47 -34.09 4.59 -1.16
N MET A 48 -35.05 5.31 -0.60
CA MET A 48 -36.42 4.85 -0.50
C MET A 48 -37.34 5.69 -1.39
N LEU A 49 -37.40 5.32 -2.68
CA LEU A 49 -38.56 5.62 -3.52
C LEU A 49 -39.79 4.99 -2.84
N GLY A 50 -40.60 5.82 -2.19
CA GLY A 50 -41.80 5.42 -1.48
C GLY A 50 -42.88 4.86 -2.40
N SER A 51 -42.88 3.54 -2.58
CA SER A 51 -44.04 2.77 -3.05
C SER A 51 -44.44 1.63 -2.09
N PHE A 52 -43.98 1.67 -0.84
CA PHE A 52 -44.53 0.80 0.20
C PHE A 52 -45.91 1.31 0.60
N LYS A 53 -46.94 0.92 -0.14
CA LYS A 53 -48.24 0.71 0.49
C LYS A 53 -48.03 -0.39 1.53
N SER A 54 -48.17 -0.04 2.81
CA SER A 54 -48.08 -0.95 3.94
C SER A 54 -49.31 -1.86 4.02
N ASP A 55 -49.71 -2.45 2.90
CA ASP A 55 -50.69 -3.53 2.94
C ASP A 55 -49.92 -4.77 3.43
N PRO A 56 -50.34 -5.41 4.54
CA PRO A 56 -49.69 -6.62 4.99
C PRO A 56 -49.71 -7.65 3.83
N PRO A 57 -48.58 -8.29 3.52
CA PRO A 57 -48.52 -9.20 2.39
C PRO A 57 -49.56 -10.31 2.58
N VAL A 58 -50.40 -10.52 1.56
CA VAL A 58 -51.44 -11.57 1.59
C VAL A 58 -50.78 -12.91 1.96
N PRO A 59 -51.26 -13.61 3.00
CA PRO A 59 -50.69 -14.88 3.41
C PRO A 59 -50.73 -15.88 2.25
N ARG A 60 -49.57 -16.17 1.66
CA ARG A 60 -49.49 -17.19 0.61
C ARG A 60 -49.72 -18.55 1.27
N GLN A 61 -50.73 -19.29 0.82
CA GLN A 61 -50.93 -20.68 1.23
C GLN A 61 -49.65 -21.46 0.93
N ARG A 62 -49.03 -21.97 1.98
CA ARG A 62 -47.86 -22.83 1.90
C ARG A 62 -48.27 -24.10 1.17
N ILE A 63 -47.92 -24.20 -0.10
CA ILE A 63 -48.04 -25.45 -0.85
C ILE A 63 -47.13 -26.46 -0.14
N GLU A 64 -47.74 -27.46 0.47
CA GLU A 64 -47.02 -28.55 1.10
C GLU A 64 -46.28 -29.32 0.00
N ARG A 65 -44.96 -29.17 -0.04
CA ARG A 65 -44.13 -29.92 -0.99
C ARG A 65 -44.29 -31.40 -0.65
N GLN A 66 -44.88 -32.16 -1.56
CA GLN A 66 -44.89 -33.62 -1.48
C GLN A 66 -43.45 -34.10 -1.29
N LYS A 67 -43.22 -34.77 -0.15
CA LYS A 67 -41.93 -35.38 0.16
C LYS A 67 -41.69 -36.50 -0.85
N LYS A 68 -40.77 -36.25 -1.78
CA LYS A 68 -40.29 -37.27 -2.72
C LYS A 68 -39.77 -38.46 -1.91
N THR A 69 -40.35 -39.64 -2.12
CA THR A 69 -39.86 -40.89 -1.56
C THR A 69 -38.41 -41.11 -1.98
N ALA A 70 -37.61 -41.70 -1.09
CA ALA A 70 -36.19 -41.93 -1.28
C ALA A 70 -35.95 -42.92 -2.44
N GLY A 71 -35.86 -42.40 -3.65
CA GLY A 71 -35.38 -43.11 -4.83
C GLY A 71 -33.94 -42.70 -5.11
N ARG A 72 -33.00 -43.61 -4.84
CA ARG A 72 -31.59 -43.67 -5.24
C ARG A 72 -30.81 -42.35 -5.11
N GLU A 73 -29.96 -42.29 -4.07
CA GLU A 73 -28.92 -41.28 -3.92
C GLU A 73 -27.92 -41.33 -5.10
N GLU A 74 -28.22 -40.62 -6.17
CA GLU A 74 -27.17 -40.08 -7.01
C GLU A 74 -26.50 -38.96 -6.20
N LYS A 75 -25.30 -39.26 -5.71
CA LYS A 75 -24.43 -38.30 -5.04
C LYS A 75 -24.25 -37.11 -5.98
N ARG A 76 -24.99 -36.03 -5.72
CA ARG A 76 -24.70 -34.73 -6.29
C ARG A 76 -23.29 -34.37 -5.82
N ALA A 77 -22.33 -34.44 -6.73
CA ALA A 77 -20.97 -34.00 -6.47
C ALA A 77 -21.03 -32.50 -6.17
N MET A 78 -20.96 -32.15 -4.89
CA MET A 78 -20.68 -30.79 -4.46
C MET A 78 -19.30 -30.43 -5.02
N PRO A 79 -19.11 -29.28 -5.69
CA PRO A 79 -17.79 -28.89 -6.15
C PRO A 79 -16.87 -28.77 -4.93
N ALA A 80 -15.78 -29.54 -4.93
CA ALA A 80 -14.80 -29.49 -3.87
C ALA A 80 -14.18 -28.09 -3.83
N GLN A 81 -14.17 -27.45 -2.66
CA GLN A 81 -13.44 -26.21 -2.46
C GLN A 81 -11.95 -26.49 -2.64
N LEU A 82 -11.38 -25.97 -3.75
CA LEU A 82 -10.01 -26.17 -4.19
C LEU A 82 -9.04 -25.34 -3.34
N LYS A 83 -8.66 -25.82 -2.16
CA LYS A 83 -7.60 -25.21 -1.33
C LYS A 83 -6.20 -25.32 -1.98
N LYS A 84 -5.97 -26.38 -2.76
CA LYS A 84 -4.67 -26.68 -3.38
C LYS A 84 -4.21 -25.63 -4.41
N MET A 85 -5.14 -24.92 -5.03
CA MET A 85 -4.78 -23.92 -6.04
C MET A 85 -4.15 -22.68 -5.38
N GLU A 86 -4.66 -22.27 -4.21
CA GLU A 86 -4.13 -21.15 -3.44
C GLU A 86 -2.72 -21.45 -2.90
N GLU A 87 -2.51 -22.65 -2.34
CA GLU A 87 -1.17 -23.13 -1.92
C GLU A 87 -0.17 -23.11 -3.08
N SER A 88 -0.57 -23.54 -4.29
CA SER A 88 0.32 -23.56 -5.45
C SER A 88 0.78 -22.17 -5.91
N HIS A 89 -0.08 -21.15 -5.79
CA HIS A 89 0.27 -19.78 -6.11
C HIS A 89 1.18 -19.17 -5.04
N GLN A 90 0.91 -19.47 -3.76
CA GLN A 90 1.75 -19.04 -2.64
C GLN A 90 3.19 -19.59 -2.80
N GLU A 91 3.33 -20.90 -3.04
CA GLU A 91 4.63 -21.53 -3.28
C GLU A 91 5.37 -20.95 -4.50
N ALA A 92 4.64 -20.54 -5.54
CA ALA A 92 5.24 -19.90 -6.71
C ALA A 92 5.80 -18.51 -6.37
N THR A 93 5.08 -17.72 -5.56
CA THR A 93 5.56 -16.40 -5.11
C THR A 93 6.78 -16.51 -4.20
N GLU A 94 6.81 -17.49 -3.29
CA GLU A 94 7.96 -17.70 -2.40
C GLU A 94 9.22 -18.07 -3.17
N LYS A 95 9.10 -18.98 -4.14
CA LYS A 95 10.22 -19.35 -5.03
C LYS A 95 10.76 -18.15 -5.81
N GLU A 96 9.87 -17.27 -6.25
CA GLU A 96 10.27 -16.10 -7.03
C GLU A 96 10.98 -15.04 -6.16
N VAL A 97 10.51 -14.83 -4.93
CA VAL A 97 11.19 -13.99 -3.93
C VAL A 97 12.58 -14.53 -3.62
N GLU A 98 12.73 -15.84 -3.38
CA GLU A 98 14.03 -16.49 -3.18
C GLU A 98 14.96 -16.33 -4.39
N ARG A 99 14.42 -16.51 -5.61
CA ARG A 99 15.17 -16.33 -6.86
C ARG A 99 15.69 -14.90 -7.00
N ILE A 100 14.84 -13.91 -6.76
CA ILE A 100 15.19 -12.47 -6.86
C ILE A 100 16.24 -12.11 -5.81
N LEU A 101 16.12 -12.60 -4.58
CA LEU A 101 17.14 -12.41 -3.55
C LEU A 101 18.49 -12.98 -3.98
N GLY A 102 18.50 -14.19 -4.55
CA GLY A 102 19.72 -14.82 -5.08
C GLY A 102 20.40 -13.97 -6.16
N ILE A 103 19.62 -13.35 -7.06
CA ILE A 103 20.15 -12.44 -8.09
C ILE A 103 20.75 -11.19 -7.45
N LEU A 104 20.02 -10.56 -6.53
CA LEU A 104 20.49 -9.36 -5.83
C LEU A 104 21.82 -9.62 -5.11
N GLN A 105 21.90 -10.73 -4.38
CA GLN A 105 23.12 -11.14 -3.67
C GLN A 105 24.27 -11.46 -4.64
N THR A 106 23.97 -12.10 -5.78
CA THR A 106 25.00 -12.45 -6.77
C THR A 106 25.58 -11.20 -7.43
N HIS A 107 24.74 -10.23 -7.81
CA HIS A 107 25.19 -8.95 -8.33
C HIS A 107 26.11 -8.24 -7.33
N PHE A 108 25.68 -8.15 -6.07
CA PHE A 108 26.44 -7.47 -5.02
C PHE A 108 27.76 -8.17 -4.65
N ARG A 109 27.85 -9.50 -4.82
CA ARG A 109 29.11 -10.25 -4.61
C ARG A 109 30.12 -10.01 -5.74
N ASN A 110 29.64 -9.85 -6.96
CA ASN A 110 30.50 -9.62 -8.13
C ASN A 110 31.04 -8.20 -8.17
N ASP A 111 30.24 -7.24 -7.71
CA ASP A 111 30.62 -5.82 -7.69
C ASP A 111 30.05 -5.14 -6.43
N SER A 112 30.82 -5.17 -5.34
CA SER A 112 30.35 -4.77 -4.02
C SER A 112 30.28 -3.25 -3.81
N ASP A 113 30.88 -2.48 -4.71
CA ASP A 113 30.98 -1.01 -4.60
C ASP A 113 30.00 -0.28 -5.54
N THR A 114 29.38 -1.01 -6.48
CA THR A 114 28.43 -0.45 -7.43
C THR A 114 27.00 -0.57 -6.88
N PRO A 115 26.34 0.55 -6.54
CA PRO A 115 24.96 0.52 -6.12
C PRO A 115 24.05 0.09 -7.28
N ILE A 116 23.08 -0.78 -7.00
CA ILE A 116 22.14 -1.27 -8.01
C ILE A 116 20.94 -0.34 -8.02
N SER A 117 20.70 0.34 -9.15
CA SER A 117 19.47 1.11 -9.38
C SER A 117 18.25 0.22 -9.17
N PHE A 118 17.31 0.67 -8.33
CA PHE A 118 16.08 -0.07 -8.07
C PHE A 118 15.27 -0.29 -9.35
N PHE A 119 15.20 0.73 -10.22
CA PHE A 119 14.45 0.66 -11.46
C PHE A 119 15.07 -0.33 -12.43
N ASP A 120 16.40 -0.31 -12.59
CA ASP A 120 17.10 -1.26 -13.47
C ASP A 120 16.96 -2.71 -12.98
N PHE A 121 16.80 -2.90 -11.66
CA PHE A 121 16.60 -4.20 -11.07
C PHE A 121 15.19 -4.77 -11.29
N VAL A 122 14.14 -3.94 -11.23
CA VAL A 122 12.74 -4.41 -11.28
C VAL A 122 12.09 -4.29 -12.65
N ILE A 123 12.57 -3.42 -13.53
CA ILE A 123 11.96 -3.16 -14.84
C ILE A 123 12.25 -4.30 -15.81
N ASP A 124 11.18 -4.86 -16.36
CA ASP A 124 11.22 -5.70 -17.55
C ASP A 124 10.85 -4.84 -18.77
N PRO A 125 11.76 -4.64 -19.75
CA PRO A 125 11.53 -3.77 -20.90
C PRO A 125 10.51 -4.33 -21.90
N HIS A 126 10.08 -5.59 -21.71
CA HIS A 126 9.16 -6.29 -22.60
C HIS A 126 7.82 -6.59 -21.93
N SER A 127 7.65 -6.30 -20.64
CA SER A 127 6.39 -6.53 -19.94
C SER A 127 6.18 -5.66 -18.71
N PHE A 128 5.21 -4.75 -18.81
CA PHE A 128 4.72 -3.97 -17.69
C PHE A 128 4.22 -4.85 -16.53
N ALA A 129 3.47 -5.91 -16.83
CA ALA A 129 2.94 -6.81 -15.81
C ALA A 129 4.06 -7.49 -15.01
N ARG A 130 5.13 -7.95 -15.68
CA ARG A 130 6.32 -8.50 -15.01
C ARG A 130 7.05 -7.46 -14.19
N THR A 131 7.12 -6.20 -14.65
CA THR A 131 7.70 -5.10 -13.85
C THR A 131 6.94 -4.90 -12.54
N VAL A 132 5.60 -4.84 -12.59
CA VAL A 132 4.76 -4.70 -11.39
C VAL A 132 4.92 -5.91 -10.46
N GLU A 133 5.00 -7.12 -11.03
CA GLU A 133 5.24 -8.35 -10.27
C GLU A 133 6.63 -8.36 -9.60
N ASN A 134 7.69 -7.96 -10.31
CA ASN A 134 9.04 -7.81 -9.75
C ASN A 134 9.06 -6.81 -8.59
N MET A 135 8.41 -5.65 -8.75
CA MET A 135 8.27 -4.65 -7.68
C MET A 135 7.55 -5.24 -6.46
N PHE A 136 6.52 -6.06 -6.68
CA PHE A 136 5.80 -6.73 -5.60
C PHE A 136 6.68 -7.73 -4.86
N HIS A 137 7.46 -8.55 -5.57
CA HIS A 137 8.39 -9.51 -4.96
C HIS A 137 9.50 -8.81 -4.17
N VAL A 138 10.07 -7.73 -4.71
CA VAL A 138 11.08 -6.91 -4.01
C VAL A 138 10.50 -6.27 -2.75
N SER A 139 9.22 -5.90 -2.76
CA SER A 139 8.56 -5.37 -1.57
C SER A 139 8.57 -6.37 -0.40
N PHE A 140 8.50 -7.69 -0.68
CA PHE A 140 8.63 -8.72 0.35
C PHE A 140 10.05 -8.79 0.90
N LEU A 141 11.07 -8.69 0.05
CA LEU A 141 12.47 -8.64 0.50
C LEU A 141 12.73 -7.47 1.45
N ILE A 142 12.16 -6.31 1.15
CA ILE A 142 12.30 -5.11 2.01
C ILE A 142 11.50 -5.28 3.30
N ARG A 143 10.26 -5.78 3.21
CA ARG A 143 9.39 -6.03 4.37
C ARG A 143 10.04 -7.02 5.35
N ASP A 144 10.67 -8.06 4.81
CA ASP A 144 11.26 -9.15 5.58
C ASP A 144 12.72 -8.84 6.00
N GLY A 145 13.22 -7.65 5.65
CA GLY A 145 14.53 -7.16 6.09
C GLY A 145 15.71 -7.80 5.36
N LEU A 146 15.47 -8.48 4.24
CA LEU A 146 16.49 -9.15 3.41
C LEU A 146 17.13 -8.20 2.41
N ALA A 147 16.43 -7.11 2.05
CA ALA A 147 16.94 -6.03 1.21
C ALA A 147 16.59 -4.66 1.82
N ARG A 148 17.36 -3.63 1.44
CA ARG A 148 17.13 -2.24 1.85
C ARG A 148 17.17 -1.33 0.62
N LEU A 149 16.29 -0.32 0.63
CA LEU A 149 16.37 0.82 -0.28
C LEU A 149 17.10 1.99 0.38
N ARG A 150 17.96 2.64 -0.40
CA ARG A 150 18.57 3.94 -0.07
C ARG A 150 18.42 4.87 -1.26
N LEU A 151 18.70 6.16 -1.04
CA LEU A 151 18.86 7.12 -2.12
C LEU A 151 20.36 7.33 -2.33
N ASP A 152 20.79 7.33 -3.59
CA ASP A 152 22.15 7.69 -3.96
C ASP A 152 22.38 9.23 -3.94
N ASP A 153 23.54 9.65 -4.41
CA ASP A 153 23.93 11.07 -4.49
C ASP A 153 22.98 11.88 -5.39
N ASP A 154 22.47 11.25 -6.45
CA ASP A 154 21.51 11.81 -7.41
C ASP A 154 20.06 11.75 -6.92
N LYS A 155 19.84 11.27 -5.68
CA LYS A 155 18.52 11.07 -5.06
C LYS A 155 17.65 10.03 -5.78
N LEU A 156 18.27 9.09 -6.48
CA LEU A 156 17.60 7.96 -7.10
C LEU A 156 17.62 6.74 -6.17
N PRO A 157 16.56 5.91 -6.20
CA PRO A 157 16.47 4.74 -5.34
C PRO A 157 17.44 3.65 -5.80
N VAL A 158 18.26 3.18 -4.87
CA VAL A 158 19.18 2.05 -5.04
C VAL A 158 18.85 0.95 -4.04
N ILE A 159 19.00 -0.30 -4.46
CA ILE A 159 18.70 -1.51 -3.67
C ILE A 159 19.99 -2.27 -3.32
N GLU A 160 20.08 -2.70 -2.07
CA GLU A 160 21.18 -3.52 -1.56
C GLU A 160 20.66 -4.68 -0.70
N PRO A 161 21.34 -5.84 -0.69
CA PRO A 161 21.03 -6.90 0.26
C PRO A 161 21.44 -6.48 1.68
N VAL A 162 20.63 -6.83 2.68
CA VAL A 162 21.01 -6.64 4.08
C VAL A 162 21.98 -7.77 4.46
N LYS A 163 23.21 -7.42 4.85
CA LYS A 163 24.15 -8.40 5.40
C LYS A 163 23.70 -8.77 6.81
N ASP A 164 23.53 -10.07 7.07
CA ASP A 164 23.37 -10.57 8.42
C ASP A 164 24.58 -10.13 9.23
N LYS A 165 24.35 -9.30 10.26
CA LYS A 165 25.39 -8.86 11.18
C LYS A 165 25.81 -10.02 12.09
N GLU A 166 26.57 -10.98 11.56
CA GLU A 166 27.46 -11.78 12.39
C GLU A 166 28.69 -10.93 12.73
N GLY A 167 28.69 -10.35 13.92
CA GLY A 167 29.86 -9.69 14.50
C GLY A 167 29.78 -8.16 14.50
N LYS A 168 29.84 -7.59 15.70
CA LYS A 168 30.09 -6.16 15.93
C LYS A 168 31.44 -5.78 15.32
N GLU A 169 31.50 -4.68 14.57
CA GLU A 169 32.63 -3.76 14.60
C GLU A 169 32.16 -2.36 14.19
N GLU A 170 32.94 -1.39 14.66
CA GLU A 170 32.52 -0.10 15.19
C GLU A 170 32.28 0.98 14.14
N GLY A 171 31.43 1.95 14.48
CA GLY A 171 31.55 3.33 14.00
C GLY A 171 30.93 3.66 12.64
N ARG A 172 29.60 3.84 12.60
CA ARG A 172 28.96 5.03 12.00
C ARG A 172 27.47 5.04 12.33
N GLU A 173 26.98 6.25 12.53
CA GLU A 173 25.74 6.64 13.19
C GLU A 173 24.48 6.25 12.41
N ASP A 174 24.12 4.97 12.34
CA ASP A 174 22.83 4.53 11.76
C ASP A 174 21.97 3.70 12.74
N GLU A 175 22.28 3.76 14.05
CA GLU A 175 21.48 3.17 15.13
C GLU A 175 20.16 3.92 15.42
N ARG A 176 19.74 4.87 14.57
CA ARG A 176 18.40 5.47 14.65
C ARG A 176 17.33 4.77 13.81
N SER A 177 17.69 3.78 12.99
CA SER A 177 16.78 3.24 11.97
C SER A 177 16.28 1.80 12.22
N ALA A 178 16.63 1.12 13.31
CA ALA A 178 16.08 -0.20 13.62
C ALA A 178 14.54 -0.20 13.84
N GLY A 179 13.95 0.99 14.07
CA GLY A 179 12.49 1.20 14.12
C GLY A 179 11.94 2.14 13.04
N ALA A 180 12.78 2.67 12.14
CA ALA A 180 12.31 3.54 11.07
C ALA A 180 11.83 2.64 9.92
N ARG A 181 10.51 2.41 9.88
CA ARG A 181 9.85 1.86 8.69
C ARG A 181 10.08 2.85 7.53
N ASN A 182 11.07 2.57 6.69
CA ASN A 182 11.28 3.32 5.46
C ASN A 182 10.16 2.93 4.48
N GLN A 183 9.12 3.77 4.42
CA GLN A 183 8.04 3.62 3.45
C GLN A 183 8.37 4.44 2.21
N VAL A 184 8.37 3.79 1.05
CA VAL A 184 8.53 4.44 -0.25
C VAL A 184 7.22 4.25 -1.02
N VAL A 185 6.73 5.32 -1.63
CA VAL A 185 5.57 5.30 -2.53
C VAL A 185 6.06 5.66 -3.92
N ILE A 186 5.83 4.77 -4.88
CA ILE A 186 6.24 4.94 -6.27
C ILE A 186 4.99 4.89 -7.13
N SER A 187 4.77 5.92 -7.95
CA SER A 187 3.80 5.87 -9.03
C SER A 187 4.48 5.39 -10.30
N LEU A 188 3.91 4.38 -10.95
CA LEU A 188 4.36 3.91 -12.25
C LEU A 188 3.13 3.56 -13.09
N ASN A 189 2.93 4.27 -14.18
CA ASN A 189 1.91 3.97 -15.16
C ASN A 189 2.52 3.34 -16.43
N TYR A 190 1.67 2.78 -17.30
CA TYR A 190 2.13 2.10 -18.52
C TYR A 190 2.90 3.02 -19.49
N GLN A 191 2.56 4.32 -19.53
CA GLN A 191 3.26 5.30 -20.39
C GLN A 191 4.63 5.68 -19.82
N GLU A 192 4.77 5.74 -18.49
CA GLU A 192 6.06 5.97 -17.83
C GLU A 192 7.01 4.77 -17.92
N TRP A 193 6.45 3.56 -18.01
CA TRP A 193 7.21 2.32 -18.19
C TRP A 193 7.72 2.13 -19.62
N GLN A 194 7.00 2.63 -20.64
CA GLN A 194 7.37 2.57 -22.06
C GLN A 194 8.52 3.53 -22.38
#